data_AF-A0A1W6N3Z0-F1
#
_entry.id   AF-A0A1W6N3Z0-F1
#
_cell.length_a   1.000
_cell.length_b   1.000
_cell.length_c   1.000
_cell.angle_alpha   90.00
_cell.angle_beta   90.00
_cell.angle_gamma   90.00
#
_symmetry.space_group_name_H-M   'P 1'
#
loop_
_entity.id
_entity.type
_entity.pdbx_description
1 polymer ?
#
loop_
_entity_poly.entity_id
_entity_poly.type
_entity_poly.pdbx_seq_one_letter_code
_entity_poly.pdbx_strand_id
1 'polypeptide(L)'
;MNFMNAAAKASKSELSYEDFKASVDFEDTTTEKRHPKTFGLSQTMKKNRQAGLELLHNVDQENISPLKNAFAQHQSQLLSELSSCFKTEGRLILVGSGTSGRIALQLEAEWRQYWQKQSSEQNLFHYENAVCAVIAGGPRAFVRAKEGFEDSVSSGKEAIKNLKVHPKDIVVLISASGSAKFNIGAGIEARNSHCQTYYFYNSETPSKMTKTLFEDYQVQHIRLVTGPQSITGSTRLQAGTMGLAFWGHLLNQVALNITDADSIEDAATTFTDQVAVLHSTLRNFLPTVSTIIQLEKDVLSDENADFYKTKATNQKGYITFIAPPKTLPTVKIDATETAPTFSTNPPRSVKDKAKQLKEAEFRAYMLGSSTNKKAWQDLLGRSLNSVEAIDAEEILLSSQADGDYGAFKDRPKGLGNLVIGVAKSRLTPEHASEMITILSDAKAKGAQTAFIGVLEEDSIDDHVTALKALTHAPLIIPYKVENDPLNILSTILLKQCLNLISNGTMIEMGKVYDNLMIDVSPSNDKLIDRVIRLVQTIHSMHHDESTKLDEKDLYHMVLETKKLKKSFEEDQGISTPPIVKTILTMIEKSVDFVTAITLLQENDQDFETLLYSQK
;
A
#
# COMPACT_ATOMS: atom_id res chain seq x y z
N MET A 1 -21.01 6.28 19.28
CA MET A 1 -20.19 5.94 20.47
C MET A 1 -20.22 4.42 20.60
N ASN A 2 -19.28 3.61 20.10
CA ASN A 2 -17.92 3.44 20.64
C ASN A 2 -17.04 2.49 19.79
N PHE A 3 -16.99 2.62 18.46
CA PHE A 3 -16.01 1.86 17.64
C PHE A 3 -14.55 2.16 18.05
N MET A 4 -14.29 3.40 18.49
CA MET A 4 -12.98 3.82 19.00
C MET A 4 -12.75 3.52 20.48
N ASN A 5 -13.78 3.50 21.33
CA ASN A 5 -13.57 3.33 22.78
C ASN A 5 -13.34 1.87 23.20
N ALA A 6 -13.78 0.89 22.39
CA ALA A 6 -13.42 -0.52 22.61
C ALA A 6 -11.97 -0.81 22.16
N ALA A 7 -11.52 -0.20 21.06
CA ALA A 7 -10.15 -0.36 20.56
C ALA A 7 -9.12 0.51 21.32
N ALA A 8 -9.50 1.71 21.77
CA ALA A 8 -8.61 2.64 22.48
C ALA A 8 -8.38 2.28 23.96
N LYS A 9 -9.13 1.33 24.52
CA LYS A 9 -8.94 0.83 25.89
C LYS A 9 -8.02 -0.39 26.00
N ALA A 10 -7.51 -0.91 24.90
CA ALA A 10 -6.46 -1.91 24.95
C ALA A 10 -5.09 -1.22 24.98
N SER A 11 -4.65 -0.70 26.13
CA SER A 11 -3.23 -0.82 26.43
C SER A 11 -2.99 -2.32 26.58
N LYS A 12 -2.72 -3.04 25.48
CA LYS A 12 -2.32 -4.44 25.57
C LYS A 12 -1.12 -4.46 26.52
N SER A 13 -1.27 -5.10 27.68
CA SER A 13 -0.13 -5.61 28.40
C SER A 13 0.71 -6.40 27.40
N GLU A 14 2.02 -6.19 27.39
CA GLU A 14 2.91 -6.97 26.53
C GLU A 14 2.63 -8.46 26.77
N LEU A 15 2.41 -9.19 25.67
CA LEU A 15 2.15 -10.62 25.75
C LEU A 15 3.37 -11.31 26.38
N SER A 16 3.14 -12.43 27.06
CA SER A 16 4.25 -13.36 27.29
C SER A 16 4.81 -13.82 25.93
N TYR A 17 6.06 -14.27 25.89
CA TYR A 17 6.62 -14.81 24.64
C TYR A 17 5.77 -15.99 24.14
N GLU A 18 5.28 -16.82 25.05
CA GLU A 18 4.46 -17.98 24.77
C GLU A 18 3.10 -17.57 24.15
N ASP A 19 2.43 -16.57 24.71
CA ASP A 19 1.18 -16.02 24.16
C ASP A 19 1.42 -15.32 22.82
N PHE A 20 2.53 -14.58 22.70
CA PHE A 20 2.95 -13.96 21.46
C PHE A 20 3.12 -15.02 20.37
N LYS A 21 3.92 -16.06 20.62
CA LYS A 21 4.20 -17.14 19.67
C LYS A 21 2.93 -17.87 19.24
N ALA A 22 2.02 -18.15 20.19
CA ALA A 22 0.71 -18.71 19.88
C ALA A 22 -0.16 -17.79 18.99
N SER A 23 0.07 -16.48 19.07
CA SER A 23 -0.66 -15.46 18.31
C SER A 23 -0.10 -15.20 16.90
N VAL A 24 1.18 -15.53 16.66
CA VAL A 24 1.92 -15.33 15.40
C VAL A 24 2.23 -16.68 14.71
N ASP A 25 1.23 -17.27 14.08
CA ASP A 25 1.37 -18.52 13.31
C ASP A 25 1.89 -18.24 11.89
N PHE A 26 3.05 -17.59 11.78
CA PHE A 26 3.64 -17.12 10.50
C PHE A 26 4.81 -17.96 9.98
N GLU A 27 5.31 -18.93 10.76
CA GLU A 27 6.56 -19.67 10.47
C GLU A 27 6.61 -20.30 9.07
N ASP A 28 5.46 -20.60 8.46
CA ASP A 28 5.37 -21.25 7.14
C ASP A 28 4.75 -20.40 6.04
N THR A 29 4.50 -19.10 6.26
CA THR A 29 3.85 -18.30 5.20
C THR A 29 4.82 -17.96 4.08
N THR A 30 4.52 -18.41 2.85
CA THR A 30 5.35 -18.17 1.66
C THR A 30 5.61 -16.68 1.42
N THR A 31 4.69 -15.81 1.86
CA THR A 31 4.79 -14.35 1.74
C THR A 31 5.88 -13.71 2.61
N GLU A 32 6.37 -14.39 3.65
CA GLU A 32 7.46 -13.92 4.52
C GLU A 32 8.82 -14.57 4.16
N LYS A 33 8.85 -15.50 3.20
CA LYS A 33 10.09 -16.07 2.66
C LYS A 33 10.80 -15.05 1.77
N ARG A 34 12.10 -15.25 1.57
CA ARG A 34 12.92 -14.43 0.66
C ARG A 34 12.75 -14.89 -0.78
N HIS A 35 12.71 -13.95 -1.73
CA HIS A 35 12.61 -14.30 -3.14
C HIS A 35 13.99 -14.55 -3.77
N PRO A 36 14.29 -15.76 -4.28
CA PRO A 36 15.64 -16.14 -4.70
C PRO A 36 16.18 -15.32 -5.87
N LYS A 37 15.31 -14.88 -6.80
CA LYS A 37 15.73 -14.06 -7.95
C LYS A 37 16.08 -12.62 -7.59
N THR A 38 15.90 -12.24 -6.33
CA THR A 38 16.20 -10.87 -5.83
C THR A 38 17.27 -10.88 -4.76
N PHE A 39 18.02 -11.99 -4.59
CA PHE A 39 19.21 -11.96 -3.76
C PHE A 39 20.22 -10.94 -4.30
N GLY A 40 20.81 -10.16 -3.41
CA GLY A 40 21.66 -9.03 -3.73
C GLY A 40 20.93 -7.83 -4.34
N LEU A 41 19.60 -7.70 -4.13
CA LEU A 41 18.80 -6.62 -4.74
C LEU A 41 19.34 -5.23 -4.37
N SER A 42 19.59 -4.94 -3.09
CA SER A 42 20.10 -3.62 -2.67
C SER A 42 21.48 -3.33 -3.26
N GLN A 43 22.39 -4.31 -3.30
CA GLN A 43 23.72 -4.18 -3.88
C GLN A 43 23.65 -3.96 -5.40
N THR A 44 22.74 -4.66 -6.08
CA THR A 44 22.52 -4.51 -7.51
C THR A 44 21.95 -3.14 -7.82
N MET A 45 20.98 -2.65 -7.05
CA MET A 45 20.42 -1.31 -7.21
C MET A 45 21.49 -0.22 -7.01
N LYS A 46 22.33 -0.34 -5.96
CA LYS A 46 23.44 0.59 -5.67
C LYS A 46 24.47 0.63 -6.81
N LYS A 47 24.78 -0.52 -7.42
CA LYS A 47 25.77 -0.63 -8.51
C LYS A 47 25.19 -0.24 -9.87
N ASN A 48 23.96 -0.65 -10.16
CA ASN A 48 23.26 -0.44 -11.41
C ASN A 48 21.74 -0.43 -11.16
N ARG A 49 21.19 0.77 -11.00
CA ARG A 49 19.76 0.99 -10.76
C ARG A 49 18.87 0.31 -11.80
N GLN A 50 19.23 0.37 -13.07
CA GLN A 50 18.46 -0.25 -14.14
C GLN A 50 18.36 -1.77 -13.94
N ALA A 51 19.46 -2.44 -13.61
CA ALA A 51 19.45 -3.87 -13.32
C ALA A 51 18.63 -4.20 -12.06
N GLY A 52 18.72 -3.37 -11.01
CA GLY A 52 17.90 -3.53 -9.81
C GLY A 52 16.40 -3.39 -10.07
N LEU A 53 16.00 -2.44 -10.92
CA LEU A 53 14.62 -2.27 -11.37
C LEU A 53 14.14 -3.47 -12.20
N GLU A 54 15.00 -4.05 -13.04
CA GLU A 54 14.68 -5.27 -13.77
C GLU A 54 14.42 -6.45 -12.82
N LEU A 55 15.21 -6.59 -11.74
CA LEU A 55 14.93 -7.62 -10.73
C LEU A 55 13.54 -7.47 -10.12
N LEU A 56 13.15 -6.25 -9.69
CA LEU A 56 11.82 -6.00 -9.14
C LEU A 56 10.71 -6.29 -10.15
N HIS A 57 10.86 -5.79 -11.38
CA HIS A 57 9.88 -5.95 -12.45
C HIS A 57 9.67 -7.42 -12.86
N ASN A 58 10.76 -8.19 -12.95
CA ASN A 58 10.70 -9.60 -13.34
C ASN A 58 9.87 -10.44 -12.35
N VAL A 59 9.94 -10.15 -11.05
CA VAL A 59 9.12 -10.86 -10.05
C VAL A 59 7.63 -10.54 -10.22
N ASP A 60 7.27 -9.31 -10.59
CA ASP A 60 5.87 -8.99 -10.88
C ASP A 60 5.38 -9.80 -12.10
N GLN A 61 6.20 -9.95 -13.15
CA GLN A 61 5.87 -10.71 -14.37
C GLN A 61 5.60 -12.20 -14.09
N GLU A 62 6.26 -12.79 -13.09
CA GLU A 62 6.05 -14.19 -12.71
C GLU A 62 4.62 -14.50 -12.25
N ASN A 63 3.87 -13.48 -11.82
CA ASN A 63 2.50 -13.64 -11.34
C ASN A 63 1.45 -13.82 -12.44
N ILE A 64 1.80 -13.61 -13.71
CA ILE A 64 0.87 -13.79 -14.84
C ILE A 64 0.38 -15.24 -14.92
N SER A 65 1.28 -16.21 -14.73
CA SER A 65 0.93 -17.64 -14.78
C SER A 65 0.03 -18.07 -13.61
N PRO A 66 0.36 -17.77 -12.33
CA PRO A 66 -0.57 -17.96 -11.22
C PRO A 66 -1.93 -17.29 -11.41
N LEU A 67 -1.98 -16.08 -12.00
CA LEU A 67 -3.23 -15.38 -12.28
C LEU A 67 -4.10 -16.14 -13.28
N LYS A 68 -3.49 -16.59 -14.39
CA LYS A 68 -4.15 -17.41 -15.42
C LYS A 68 -4.72 -18.70 -14.84
N ASN A 69 -3.94 -19.40 -14.01
CA ASN A 69 -4.39 -20.63 -13.34
C ASN A 69 -5.57 -20.38 -12.41
N ALA A 70 -5.54 -19.28 -11.64
CA ALA A 70 -6.62 -18.91 -10.74
C ALA A 70 -7.93 -18.61 -11.49
N PHE A 71 -7.86 -17.91 -12.62
CA PHE A 71 -9.03 -17.69 -13.47
C PHE A 71 -9.59 -18.99 -14.03
N ALA A 72 -8.72 -19.85 -14.58
CA ALA A 72 -9.14 -21.16 -15.10
C ALA A 72 -9.86 -22.01 -14.04
N GLN A 73 -9.47 -21.89 -12.77
CA GLN A 73 -10.06 -22.65 -11.68
C GLN A 73 -11.36 -22.04 -11.14
N HIS A 74 -11.47 -20.71 -11.05
CA HIS A 74 -12.50 -20.07 -10.22
C HIS A 74 -13.41 -19.09 -10.97
N GLN A 75 -13.02 -18.58 -12.14
CA GLN A 75 -13.71 -17.45 -12.78
C GLN A 75 -15.16 -17.76 -13.11
N SER A 76 -15.45 -18.89 -13.77
CA SER A 76 -16.80 -19.22 -14.23
C SER A 76 -17.80 -19.29 -13.07
N GLN A 77 -17.43 -19.98 -11.98
CA GLN A 77 -18.25 -20.07 -10.77
C GLN A 77 -18.50 -18.68 -10.17
N LEU A 78 -17.44 -17.92 -9.93
CA LEU A 78 -17.55 -16.62 -9.26
C LEU A 78 -18.33 -15.61 -10.09
N LEU A 79 -18.16 -15.58 -11.42
CA LEU A 79 -18.94 -14.70 -12.29
C LEU A 79 -20.43 -15.04 -12.23
N SER A 80 -20.77 -16.33 -12.20
CA SER A 80 -22.16 -16.78 -12.09
C SER A 80 -22.78 -16.34 -10.76
N GLU A 81 -22.07 -16.55 -9.65
CA GLU A 81 -22.51 -16.20 -8.30
C GLU A 81 -22.62 -14.68 -8.12
N LEU A 82 -21.63 -13.90 -8.56
CA LEU A 82 -21.67 -12.44 -8.51
C LEU A 82 -22.81 -11.88 -9.35
N SER A 83 -23.02 -12.41 -10.56
CA SER A 83 -24.14 -12.01 -11.41
C SER A 83 -25.49 -12.29 -10.74
N SER A 84 -25.64 -13.45 -10.07
CA SER A 84 -26.85 -13.80 -9.33
C SER A 84 -27.05 -12.91 -8.09
N CYS A 85 -25.97 -12.67 -7.34
CA CYS A 85 -25.95 -11.77 -6.19
C CYS A 85 -26.49 -10.39 -6.59
N PHE A 86 -25.94 -9.78 -7.63
CA PHE A 86 -26.35 -8.44 -8.04
C PHE A 86 -27.76 -8.40 -8.63
N LYS A 87 -28.16 -9.41 -9.42
CA LYS A 87 -29.54 -9.55 -9.94
C LYS A 87 -30.60 -9.68 -8.84
N THR A 88 -30.23 -10.21 -7.68
CA THR A 88 -31.12 -10.38 -6.52
C THR A 88 -31.01 -9.24 -5.50
N GLU A 89 -30.32 -8.15 -5.88
CA GLU A 89 -30.01 -6.97 -5.06
C GLU A 89 -29.16 -7.27 -3.82
N GLY A 90 -28.40 -8.36 -3.85
CA GLY A 90 -27.34 -8.66 -2.89
C GLY A 90 -26.08 -7.83 -3.17
N ARG A 91 -25.20 -7.72 -2.16
CA ARG A 91 -23.94 -6.97 -2.24
C ARG A 91 -22.74 -7.89 -2.23
N LEU A 92 -21.70 -7.51 -2.96
CA LEU A 92 -20.34 -7.99 -2.77
C LEU A 92 -19.64 -7.12 -1.71
N ILE A 93 -19.25 -7.74 -0.60
CA ILE A 93 -18.58 -7.07 0.51
C ILE A 93 -17.13 -7.53 0.57
N LEU A 94 -16.21 -6.65 0.16
CA LEU A 94 -14.77 -6.89 0.17
C LEU A 94 -14.16 -6.45 1.51
N VAL A 95 -13.50 -7.36 2.21
CA VAL A 95 -12.98 -7.13 3.57
C VAL A 95 -11.47 -7.34 3.59
N GLY A 96 -10.71 -6.41 4.17
CA GLY A 96 -9.28 -6.61 4.35
C GLY A 96 -8.62 -5.70 5.38
N SER A 97 -7.33 -5.90 5.59
CA SER A 97 -6.46 -5.02 6.37
C SER A 97 -5.30 -4.51 5.52
N GLY A 98 -4.68 -3.39 5.94
CA GLY A 98 -3.56 -2.78 5.22
C GLY A 98 -3.84 -2.64 3.73
N THR A 99 -2.88 -3.01 2.88
CA THR A 99 -3.02 -2.98 1.41
C THR A 99 -4.26 -3.73 0.92
N SER A 100 -4.59 -4.90 1.47
CA SER A 100 -5.77 -5.68 1.03
C SER A 100 -7.07 -4.90 1.23
N GLY A 101 -7.21 -4.22 2.37
CA GLY A 101 -8.37 -3.35 2.63
C GLY A 101 -8.38 -2.08 1.76
N ARG A 102 -7.22 -1.53 1.42
CA ARG A 102 -7.14 -0.37 0.52
C ARG A 102 -7.45 -0.73 -0.93
N ILE A 103 -7.05 -1.93 -1.38
CA ILE A 103 -7.46 -2.48 -2.68
C ILE A 103 -8.97 -2.69 -2.71
N ALA A 104 -9.57 -3.22 -1.63
CA ALA A 104 -11.02 -3.34 -1.54
C ALA A 104 -11.72 -1.98 -1.72
N LEU A 105 -11.25 -0.93 -1.04
CA LEU A 105 -11.78 0.43 -1.20
C LEU A 105 -11.55 1.02 -2.59
N GLN A 106 -10.39 0.76 -3.21
CA GLN A 106 -10.11 1.15 -4.60
C GLN A 106 -11.10 0.48 -5.57
N LEU A 107 -11.37 -0.82 -5.40
CA LEU A 107 -12.34 -1.55 -6.25
C LEU A 107 -13.77 -1.05 -6.05
N GLU A 108 -14.17 -0.77 -4.80
CA GLU A 108 -15.46 -0.11 -4.52
C GLU A 108 -15.55 1.26 -5.22
N ALA A 109 -14.50 2.08 -5.15
CA ALA A 109 -14.47 3.40 -5.76
C ALA A 109 -14.58 3.34 -7.29
N GLU A 110 -13.84 2.46 -7.97
CA GLU A 110 -13.94 2.29 -9.44
C GLU A 110 -15.33 1.81 -9.85
N TRP A 111 -15.90 0.84 -9.11
CA TRP A 111 -17.25 0.33 -9.35
C TRP A 111 -18.30 1.43 -9.26
N ARG A 112 -18.29 2.18 -8.14
CA ARG A 112 -19.24 3.28 -7.91
C ARG A 112 -19.12 4.36 -8.98
N GLN A 113 -17.90 4.78 -9.30
CA GLN A 113 -17.67 5.82 -10.31
C GLN A 113 -18.16 5.41 -11.70
N TYR A 114 -18.02 4.12 -12.06
CA TYR A 114 -18.58 3.60 -13.30
C TYR A 114 -20.12 3.68 -13.30
N TRP A 115 -20.77 3.14 -12.28
CA TRP A 115 -22.24 3.13 -12.20
C TRP A 115 -22.87 4.50 -12.05
N GLN A 116 -22.22 5.45 -11.38
CA GLN A 116 -22.69 6.83 -11.29
C GLN A 116 -22.81 7.47 -12.67
N LYS A 117 -21.89 7.17 -13.60
CA LYS A 117 -21.95 7.65 -15.00
C LYS A 117 -23.03 6.94 -15.82
N GLN A 118 -23.27 5.66 -15.58
CA GLN A 118 -24.30 4.88 -16.31
C GLN A 118 -25.72 5.14 -15.79
N SER A 119 -25.86 5.44 -14.49
CA SER A 119 -27.15 5.59 -13.81
C SER A 119 -27.96 6.79 -14.29
N SER A 120 -27.30 7.84 -14.81
CA SER A 120 -27.98 8.97 -15.47
C SER A 120 -28.70 8.57 -16.76
N GLU A 121 -28.44 7.38 -17.29
CA GLU A 121 -28.91 6.96 -18.62
C GLU A 121 -29.90 5.80 -18.58
N GLN A 122 -29.88 4.89 -17.57
CA GLN A 122 -30.53 3.57 -17.70
C GLN A 122 -31.26 2.97 -16.47
N ASN A 123 -31.64 3.72 -15.43
CA ASN A 123 -32.32 3.14 -14.23
C ASN A 123 -31.50 2.05 -13.48
N LEU A 124 -30.17 2.10 -13.64
CA LEU A 124 -29.21 1.14 -13.08
C LEU A 124 -28.65 1.56 -11.71
N PHE A 125 -29.32 2.50 -11.02
CA PHE A 125 -28.84 3.09 -9.76
C PHE A 125 -28.61 2.07 -8.64
N HIS A 126 -29.36 0.96 -8.63
CA HIS A 126 -29.20 -0.09 -7.62
C HIS A 126 -27.82 -0.77 -7.68
N TYR A 127 -27.19 -0.86 -8.85
CA TYR A 127 -25.86 -1.46 -9.01
C TYR A 127 -24.75 -0.60 -8.39
N GLU A 128 -24.92 0.72 -8.26
CA GLU A 128 -23.91 1.59 -7.64
C GLU A 128 -23.50 1.09 -6.25
N ASN A 129 -24.47 0.60 -5.47
CA ASN A 129 -24.25 0.13 -4.10
C ASN A 129 -23.99 -1.39 -4.00
N ALA A 130 -23.88 -2.10 -5.13
CA ALA A 130 -23.69 -3.54 -5.16
C ALA A 130 -22.29 -3.98 -4.70
N VAL A 131 -21.30 -3.10 -4.71
CA VAL A 131 -19.95 -3.36 -4.16
C VAL A 131 -19.70 -2.45 -2.97
N CYS A 132 -19.24 -3.04 -1.86
CA CYS A 132 -18.90 -2.34 -0.62
C CYS A 132 -17.57 -2.86 -0.10
N ALA A 133 -16.75 -1.99 0.52
CA ALA A 133 -15.50 -2.39 1.14
C ALA A 133 -15.45 -2.13 2.65
N VAL A 134 -14.72 -2.99 3.35
CA VAL A 134 -14.43 -2.91 4.79
C VAL A 134 -12.93 -3.01 4.99
N ILE A 135 -12.35 -1.99 5.62
CA ILE A 135 -10.95 -1.97 6.03
C ILE A 135 -10.82 -1.97 7.55
N ALA A 136 -9.89 -2.77 8.07
CA ALA A 136 -9.50 -2.71 9.48
C ALA A 136 -9.06 -1.28 9.85
N GLY A 137 -9.65 -0.70 10.90
CA GLY A 137 -9.38 0.69 11.32
C GLY A 137 -10.25 1.76 10.64
N GLY A 138 -11.20 1.36 9.77
CA GLY A 138 -12.14 2.25 9.09
C GLY A 138 -11.51 3.07 7.95
N PRO A 139 -12.27 3.90 7.22
CA PRO A 139 -11.78 4.58 6.02
C PRO A 139 -10.54 5.45 6.21
N ARG A 140 -10.28 5.92 7.44
CA ARG A 140 -9.02 6.60 7.77
C ARG A 140 -7.78 5.74 7.49
N ALA A 141 -7.87 4.43 7.67
CA ALA A 141 -6.80 3.49 7.35
C ALA A 141 -6.41 3.53 5.87
N PHE A 142 -7.29 4.03 5.00
CA PHE A 142 -7.03 4.20 3.57
C PHE A 142 -5.91 5.21 3.31
N VAL A 143 -5.87 6.31 4.06
CA VAL A 143 -4.94 7.43 3.83
C VAL A 143 -3.84 7.51 4.88
N ARG A 144 -4.00 6.85 6.04
CA ARG A 144 -2.99 6.80 7.10
C ARG A 144 -3.03 5.44 7.75
N ALA A 145 -1.91 4.71 7.70
CA ALA A 145 -1.81 3.37 8.26
C ALA A 145 -2.23 3.35 9.75
N LYS A 146 -3.06 2.35 10.10
CA LYS A 146 -3.51 2.07 11.46
C LYS A 146 -3.23 0.61 11.77
N GLU A 147 -1.97 0.36 12.07
CA GLU A 147 -1.49 -0.99 12.36
C GLU A 147 -1.91 -1.40 13.77
N GLY A 148 -2.31 -2.66 13.95
CA GLY A 148 -2.85 -3.19 15.21
C GLY A 148 -4.38 -3.37 15.22
N PHE A 149 -5.13 -2.66 14.37
CA PHE A 149 -6.57 -2.95 14.19
C PHE A 149 -6.80 -4.30 13.49
N GLU A 150 -5.82 -4.76 12.72
CA GLU A 150 -5.87 -6.07 12.05
C GLU A 150 -5.73 -7.26 13.00
N ASP A 151 -5.24 -7.04 14.22
CA ASP A 151 -5.06 -8.08 15.25
C ASP A 151 -6.33 -8.35 16.07
N SER A 152 -7.47 -7.77 15.68
CA SER A 152 -8.72 -7.81 16.45
C SER A 152 -9.81 -8.63 15.77
N VAL A 153 -10.05 -9.84 16.27
CA VAL A 153 -11.18 -10.69 15.86
C VAL A 153 -12.53 -10.02 16.16
N SER A 154 -12.66 -9.39 17.33
CA SER A 154 -13.90 -8.72 17.74
C SER A 154 -14.25 -7.55 16.83
N SER A 155 -13.25 -6.74 16.44
CA SER A 155 -13.46 -5.62 15.52
C SER A 155 -13.91 -6.08 14.13
N GLY A 156 -13.40 -7.23 13.65
CA GLY A 156 -13.86 -7.86 12.41
C GLY A 156 -15.34 -8.27 12.47
N LYS A 157 -15.75 -8.95 13.55
CA LYS A 157 -17.16 -9.31 13.78
C LYS A 157 -18.06 -8.08 13.83
N GLU A 158 -17.66 -7.07 14.60
CA GLU A 158 -18.44 -5.84 14.74
C GLU A 158 -18.61 -5.10 13.41
N ALA A 159 -17.57 -5.06 12.57
CA ALA A 159 -17.66 -4.43 11.25
C ALA A 159 -18.73 -5.07 10.37
N ILE A 160 -18.82 -6.41 10.35
CA ILE A 160 -19.83 -7.14 9.59
C ILE A 160 -21.23 -6.97 10.20
N LYS A 161 -21.38 -7.02 11.53
CA LYS A 161 -22.66 -6.73 12.20
C LYS A 161 -23.21 -5.36 11.84
N ASN A 162 -22.34 -4.35 11.85
CA ASN A 162 -22.73 -2.96 11.57
C ASN A 162 -23.17 -2.76 10.10
N LEU A 163 -22.65 -3.56 9.17
CA LEU A 163 -23.09 -3.56 7.77
C LEU A 163 -24.47 -4.19 7.56
N LYS A 164 -25.03 -4.84 8.58
CA LYS A 164 -26.30 -5.57 8.53
C LYS A 164 -26.33 -6.48 7.30
N VAL A 165 -25.33 -7.36 7.23
CA VAL A 165 -25.21 -8.29 6.11
C VAL A 165 -26.42 -9.22 6.03
N HIS A 166 -26.77 -9.62 4.82
CA HIS A 166 -27.94 -10.42 4.51
C HIS A 166 -27.52 -11.71 3.79
N PRO A 167 -28.27 -12.83 3.87
CA PRO A 167 -27.93 -14.07 3.16
C PRO A 167 -27.78 -13.97 1.63
N LYS A 168 -28.24 -12.86 1.02
CA LYS A 168 -28.04 -12.56 -0.40
C LYS A 168 -26.67 -11.96 -0.70
N ASP A 169 -25.96 -11.47 0.32
CA ASP A 169 -24.65 -10.86 0.17
C ASP A 169 -23.57 -11.94 0.04
N ILE A 170 -22.53 -11.62 -0.74
CA ILE A 170 -21.29 -12.37 -0.81
C ILE A 170 -20.22 -11.59 -0.05
N VAL A 171 -19.57 -12.23 0.93
CA VAL A 171 -18.47 -11.64 1.70
C VAL A 171 -17.14 -12.24 1.23
N VAL A 172 -16.20 -11.40 0.84
CA VAL A 172 -14.86 -11.82 0.40
C VAL A 172 -13.81 -11.25 1.35
N LEU A 173 -13.07 -12.13 2.01
CA LEU A 173 -12.00 -11.81 2.93
C LEU A 173 -10.67 -11.84 2.17
N ILE A 174 -10.05 -10.69 1.97
CA ILE A 174 -8.79 -10.54 1.23
C ILE A 174 -7.63 -10.42 2.23
N SER A 175 -6.72 -11.40 2.24
CA SER A 175 -5.52 -11.36 3.08
C SER A 175 -4.33 -11.99 2.37
N ALA A 176 -3.26 -11.24 2.15
CA ALA A 176 -2.08 -11.77 1.48
C ALA A 176 -1.47 -12.98 2.22
N SER A 177 -1.21 -12.85 3.52
CA SER A 177 -0.60 -13.91 4.34
C SER A 177 -1.58 -15.00 4.77
N GLY A 178 -2.90 -14.75 4.70
CA GLY A 178 -3.90 -15.69 5.17
C GLY A 178 -3.95 -15.84 6.70
N SER A 179 -3.68 -14.76 7.44
CA SER A 179 -3.56 -14.77 8.90
C SER A 179 -4.16 -13.57 9.62
N ALA A 180 -4.79 -12.63 8.89
CA ALA A 180 -5.35 -11.42 9.50
C ALA A 180 -6.53 -11.75 10.43
N LYS A 181 -6.37 -11.50 11.74
CA LYS A 181 -7.39 -11.79 12.78
C LYS A 181 -8.69 -11.03 12.54
N PHE A 182 -8.61 -9.79 12.04
CA PHE A 182 -9.76 -9.01 11.61
C PHE A 182 -10.59 -9.73 10.54
N ASN A 183 -9.95 -10.30 9.51
CA ASN A 183 -10.62 -11.06 8.46
C ASN A 183 -11.27 -12.33 9.02
N ILE A 184 -10.60 -13.02 9.94
CA ILE A 184 -11.14 -14.22 10.58
C ILE A 184 -12.42 -13.87 11.35
N GLY A 185 -12.39 -12.79 12.14
CA GLY A 185 -13.57 -12.28 12.82
C GLY A 185 -14.72 -11.91 11.88
N ALA A 186 -14.42 -11.20 10.80
CA ALA A 186 -15.40 -10.86 9.77
C ALA A 186 -16.00 -12.11 9.12
N GLY A 187 -15.19 -13.12 8.81
CA GLY A 187 -15.64 -14.38 8.23
C GLY A 187 -16.60 -15.16 9.14
N ILE A 188 -16.26 -15.25 10.43
CA ILE A 188 -17.12 -15.90 11.43
C ILE A 188 -18.50 -15.23 11.44
N GLU A 189 -18.55 -13.90 11.48
CA GLU A 189 -19.81 -13.18 11.54
C GLU A 189 -20.62 -13.28 10.24
N ALA A 190 -19.95 -13.24 9.08
CA ALA A 190 -20.59 -13.40 7.79
C ALA A 190 -21.29 -14.76 7.68
N ARG A 191 -20.62 -15.83 8.12
CA ARG A 191 -21.19 -17.19 8.14
C ARG A 191 -22.31 -17.35 9.17
N ASN A 192 -22.17 -16.75 10.36
CA ASN A 192 -23.26 -16.69 11.33
C ASN A 192 -24.50 -15.96 10.79
N SER A 193 -24.30 -15.01 9.87
CA SER A 193 -25.36 -14.29 9.17
C SER A 193 -25.83 -15.00 7.89
N HIS A 194 -25.35 -16.22 7.65
CA HIS A 194 -25.65 -17.07 6.49
C HIS A 194 -25.24 -16.49 5.13
N CYS A 195 -24.33 -15.51 5.09
CA CYS A 195 -23.77 -15.01 3.84
C CYS A 195 -22.87 -16.06 3.19
N GLN A 196 -22.86 -16.14 1.87
CA GLN A 196 -21.80 -16.85 1.16
C GLN A 196 -20.47 -16.14 1.45
N THR A 197 -19.41 -16.89 1.76
CA THR A 197 -18.14 -16.29 2.19
C THR A 197 -16.95 -16.98 1.54
N TYR A 198 -16.06 -16.15 0.98
CA TYR A 198 -14.79 -16.55 0.40
C TYR A 198 -13.62 -15.98 1.19
N TYR A 199 -12.54 -16.74 1.29
CA TYR A 199 -11.26 -16.27 1.81
C TYR A 199 -10.21 -16.36 0.71
N PHE A 200 -9.69 -15.19 0.30
CA PHE A 200 -8.63 -15.05 -0.67
C PHE A 200 -7.27 -14.88 0.02
N TYR A 201 -6.28 -15.66 -0.40
CA TYR A 201 -4.91 -15.55 0.11
C TYR A 201 -3.83 -15.95 -0.87
N ASN A 202 -2.60 -15.48 -0.63
CA ASN A 202 -1.44 -15.67 -1.50
C ASN A 202 -0.34 -16.60 -0.93
N SER A 203 -0.55 -17.13 0.28
CA SER A 203 0.34 -18.13 0.88
C SER A 203 0.02 -19.55 0.38
N GLU A 204 1.03 -20.43 0.32
CA GLU A 204 0.81 -21.85 -0.01
C GLU A 204 -0.04 -22.55 1.07
N THR A 205 0.25 -22.22 2.32
CA THR A 205 -0.42 -22.74 3.51
C THR A 205 -1.07 -21.60 4.30
N PRO A 206 -2.38 -21.68 4.60
CA PRO A 206 -3.03 -20.74 5.50
C PRO A 206 -2.59 -21.00 6.96
N SER A 207 -2.70 -19.98 7.81
CA SER A 207 -2.50 -20.14 9.26
C SER A 207 -3.52 -21.12 9.87
N LYS A 208 -3.18 -21.74 11.01
CA LYS A 208 -4.05 -22.62 11.80
C LYS A 208 -5.40 -21.95 12.10
N MET A 209 -5.39 -20.68 12.52
CA MET A 209 -6.61 -19.94 12.83
C MET A 209 -7.50 -19.75 11.58
N THR A 210 -6.89 -19.57 10.42
CA THR A 210 -7.62 -19.50 9.14
C THR A 210 -8.13 -20.87 8.70
N LYS A 211 -7.42 -21.98 8.99
CA LYS A 211 -7.94 -23.34 8.74
C LYS A 211 -9.22 -23.62 9.52
N THR A 212 -9.28 -23.20 10.78
CA THR A 212 -10.50 -23.28 11.60
C THR A 212 -11.69 -22.57 10.94
N LEU A 213 -11.46 -21.44 10.26
CA LEU A 213 -12.50 -20.75 9.51
C LEU A 213 -13.04 -21.59 8.33
N PHE A 214 -12.15 -22.33 7.65
CA PHE A 214 -12.54 -23.16 6.51
C PHE A 214 -13.31 -24.41 6.96
N GLU A 215 -12.87 -25.04 8.04
CA GLU A 215 -13.41 -26.29 8.55
C GLU A 215 -14.71 -26.06 9.35
N ASP A 216 -14.67 -25.19 10.36
CA ASP A 216 -15.78 -25.03 11.31
C ASP A 216 -16.90 -24.15 10.75
N TYR A 217 -16.55 -23.14 9.94
CA TYR A 217 -17.51 -22.16 9.40
C TYR A 217 -17.81 -22.39 7.91
N GLN A 218 -17.18 -23.40 7.29
CA GLN A 218 -17.36 -23.76 5.88
C GLN A 218 -17.13 -22.57 4.94
N VAL A 219 -16.14 -21.72 5.26
CA VAL A 219 -15.72 -20.63 4.38
C VAL A 219 -14.97 -21.21 3.19
N GLN A 220 -15.44 -20.92 1.98
CA GLN A 220 -14.75 -21.32 0.76
C GLN A 220 -13.46 -20.51 0.62
N HIS A 221 -12.44 -21.08 -0.02
CA HIS A 221 -11.16 -20.39 -0.11
C HIS A 221 -10.57 -20.42 -1.51
N ILE A 222 -9.96 -19.30 -1.89
CA ILE A 222 -9.32 -19.08 -3.19
C ILE A 222 -7.85 -18.80 -2.92
N ARG A 223 -6.98 -19.67 -3.44
CA ARG A 223 -5.54 -19.60 -3.20
C ARG A 223 -4.83 -19.10 -4.45
N LEU A 224 -4.40 -17.83 -4.44
CA LEU A 224 -3.60 -17.21 -5.51
C LEU A 224 -2.13 -17.12 -5.08
N VAL A 225 -1.44 -18.26 -5.06
CA VAL A 225 -0.03 -18.31 -4.63
C VAL A 225 0.84 -17.44 -5.54
N THR A 226 1.45 -16.39 -4.97
CA THR A 226 2.40 -15.51 -5.68
C THR A 226 3.85 -15.88 -5.45
N GLY A 227 4.11 -16.79 -4.52
CA GLY A 227 5.45 -17.05 -4.01
C GLY A 227 5.96 -15.93 -3.08
N PRO A 228 7.26 -15.97 -2.74
CA PRO A 228 7.90 -14.90 -1.98
C PRO A 228 7.78 -13.53 -2.69
N GLN A 229 7.76 -12.44 -1.94
CA GLN A 229 7.69 -11.10 -2.52
C GLN A 229 9.10 -10.60 -2.92
N SER A 230 9.21 -9.72 -3.91
CA SER A 230 10.52 -9.21 -4.38
C SER A 230 11.31 -8.46 -3.30
N ILE A 231 10.59 -7.83 -2.36
CA ILE A 231 11.11 -7.40 -1.07
C ILE A 231 10.37 -8.22 0.00
N THR A 232 11.13 -8.95 0.80
CA THR A 232 10.62 -9.93 1.77
C THR A 232 9.53 -9.34 2.67
N GLY A 233 8.37 -9.99 2.73
CA GLY A 233 7.23 -9.55 3.55
C GLY A 233 6.42 -8.36 2.99
N SER A 234 6.84 -7.76 1.89
CA SER A 234 6.16 -6.59 1.28
C SER A 234 4.92 -7.02 0.48
N THR A 235 3.87 -7.45 1.16
CA THR A 235 2.63 -7.96 0.54
C THR A 235 1.87 -6.92 -0.28
N ARG A 236 2.26 -5.64 -0.21
CA ARG A 236 1.73 -4.59 -1.07
C ARG A 236 2.13 -4.76 -2.55
N LEU A 237 3.20 -5.52 -2.81
CA LEU A 237 3.77 -5.74 -4.14
C LEU A 237 2.98 -6.81 -4.91
N GLN A 238 3.55 -7.99 -5.10
CA GLN A 238 2.99 -9.04 -5.96
C GLN A 238 1.62 -9.51 -5.46
N ALA A 239 1.49 -9.82 -4.17
CA ALA A 239 0.23 -10.26 -3.56
C ALA A 239 -0.89 -9.21 -3.73
N GLY A 240 -0.59 -7.94 -3.46
CA GLY A 240 -1.52 -6.83 -3.67
C GLY A 240 -1.91 -6.63 -5.13
N THR A 241 -0.94 -6.68 -6.06
CA THR A 241 -1.22 -6.58 -7.50
C THR A 241 -2.11 -7.72 -7.99
N MET A 242 -1.89 -8.94 -7.49
CA MET A 242 -2.69 -10.11 -7.81
C MET A 242 -4.12 -10.03 -7.30
N GLY A 243 -4.31 -9.54 -6.06
CA GLY A 243 -5.65 -9.29 -5.53
C GLY A 243 -6.42 -8.24 -6.34
N LEU A 244 -5.75 -7.15 -6.72
CA LEU A 244 -6.32 -6.11 -7.59
C LEU A 244 -6.69 -6.67 -8.96
N ALA A 245 -5.80 -7.43 -9.59
CA ALA A 245 -6.02 -7.96 -10.94
C ALA A 245 -7.16 -8.98 -10.98
N PHE A 246 -7.17 -9.93 -10.03
CA PHE A 246 -8.18 -10.98 -9.99
C PHE A 246 -9.58 -10.42 -9.73
N TRP A 247 -9.77 -9.68 -8.63
CA TRP A 247 -11.09 -9.14 -8.28
C TRP A 247 -11.53 -7.99 -9.18
N GLY A 248 -10.58 -7.17 -9.63
CA GLY A 248 -10.86 -6.12 -10.61
C GLY A 248 -11.39 -6.70 -11.91
N HIS A 249 -10.74 -7.74 -12.47
CA HIS A 249 -11.22 -8.40 -13.67
C HIS A 249 -12.62 -8.99 -13.50
N LEU A 250 -12.88 -9.71 -12.39
CA LEU A 250 -14.21 -10.27 -12.14
C LEU A 250 -15.30 -9.20 -12.08
N LEU A 251 -15.06 -8.09 -11.36
CA LEU A 251 -16.00 -6.97 -11.33
C LEU A 251 -16.19 -6.34 -12.70
N ASN A 252 -15.11 -6.18 -13.46
CA ASN A 252 -15.15 -5.61 -14.79
C ASN A 252 -15.97 -6.47 -15.76
N GLN A 253 -15.84 -7.79 -15.69
CA GLN A 253 -16.65 -8.74 -16.46
C GLN A 253 -18.12 -8.73 -16.05
N VAL A 254 -18.42 -8.66 -14.75
CA VAL A 254 -19.80 -8.56 -14.28
C VAL A 254 -20.44 -7.24 -14.73
N ALA A 255 -19.71 -6.12 -14.70
CA ALA A 255 -20.20 -4.84 -15.20
C ALA A 255 -20.55 -4.93 -16.70
N LEU A 256 -19.65 -5.49 -17.52
CA LEU A 256 -19.90 -5.71 -18.94
C LEU A 256 -21.14 -6.59 -19.17
N ASN A 257 -21.26 -7.72 -18.47
CA ASN A 257 -22.41 -8.61 -18.59
C ASN A 257 -23.76 -7.97 -18.20
N ILE A 258 -23.74 -6.95 -17.33
CA ILE A 258 -24.95 -6.20 -16.96
C ILE A 258 -25.32 -5.21 -18.07
N THR A 259 -24.34 -4.54 -18.67
CA THR A 259 -24.57 -3.51 -19.69
C THR A 259 -24.69 -4.03 -21.13
N ASP A 260 -24.06 -5.16 -21.43
CA ASP A 260 -24.00 -5.77 -22.77
C ASP A 260 -23.91 -7.30 -22.67
N ALA A 261 -25.06 -7.97 -22.79
CA ALA A 261 -25.22 -9.40 -22.58
C ALA A 261 -24.60 -10.27 -23.70
N ASP A 262 -24.22 -9.69 -24.84
CA ASP A 262 -23.70 -10.43 -26.01
C ASP A 262 -22.16 -10.58 -26.00
N SER A 263 -21.47 -9.97 -25.01
CA SER A 263 -20.01 -9.88 -24.94
C SER A 263 -19.34 -11.01 -24.13
N ILE A 264 -19.61 -12.27 -24.44
CA ILE A 264 -19.00 -13.43 -23.75
C ILE A 264 -17.95 -14.12 -24.65
N GLU A 265 -16.80 -13.45 -24.86
CA GLU A 265 -15.58 -14.13 -25.32
C GLU A 265 -14.81 -14.75 -24.13
N ASP A 266 -13.74 -15.53 -24.38
CA ASP A 266 -12.82 -16.03 -23.35
C ASP A 266 -12.04 -14.87 -22.69
N ALA A 267 -12.74 -14.11 -21.86
CA ALA A 267 -12.25 -12.85 -21.30
C ALA A 267 -11.07 -13.01 -20.35
N ALA A 268 -10.89 -14.20 -19.76
CA ALA A 268 -9.80 -14.50 -18.85
C ALA A 268 -8.44 -14.50 -19.58
N THR A 269 -8.37 -15.27 -20.67
CA THR A 269 -7.16 -15.39 -21.49
C THR A 269 -6.77 -14.03 -22.03
N THR A 270 -7.73 -13.31 -22.63
CA THR A 270 -7.55 -11.96 -23.15
C THR A 270 -7.05 -10.99 -22.09
N PHE A 271 -7.57 -11.04 -20.86
CA PHE A 271 -7.11 -10.17 -19.77
C PHE A 271 -5.68 -10.49 -19.33
N THR A 272 -5.33 -11.77 -19.15
CA THR A 272 -3.95 -12.13 -18.76
C THR A 272 -2.92 -11.79 -19.83
N ASP A 273 -3.29 -11.89 -21.11
CA ASP A 273 -2.45 -11.48 -22.23
C ASP A 273 -2.29 -9.95 -22.25
N GLN A 274 -3.36 -9.18 -22.01
CA GLN A 274 -3.27 -7.73 -21.83
C GLN A 274 -2.34 -7.35 -20.66
N VAL A 275 -2.45 -8.02 -19.51
CA VAL A 275 -1.52 -7.81 -18.38
C VAL A 275 -0.07 -8.12 -18.79
N ALA A 276 0.18 -9.18 -19.55
CA ALA A 276 1.51 -9.49 -20.08
C ALA A 276 2.06 -8.41 -21.03
N VAL A 277 1.20 -7.82 -21.86
CA VAL A 277 1.54 -6.66 -22.69
C VAL A 277 1.90 -5.46 -21.82
N LEU A 278 1.11 -5.14 -20.78
CA LEU A 278 1.42 -4.03 -19.86
C LEU A 278 2.80 -4.20 -19.20
N HIS A 279 3.15 -5.43 -18.80
CA HIS A 279 4.49 -5.74 -18.28
C HIS A 279 5.58 -5.43 -19.31
N SER A 280 5.42 -5.94 -20.54
CA SER A 280 6.36 -5.72 -21.63
C SER A 280 6.51 -4.23 -21.95
N THR A 281 5.41 -3.48 -21.93
CA THR A 281 5.40 -2.03 -22.12
C THR A 281 6.15 -1.32 -20.99
N LEU A 282 5.81 -1.60 -19.72
CA LEU A 282 6.46 -0.98 -18.55
C LEU A 282 7.98 -1.17 -18.56
N ARG A 283 8.46 -2.33 -19.02
CA ARG A 283 9.90 -2.61 -19.13
C ARG A 283 10.64 -1.55 -19.96
N ASN A 284 10.02 -1.05 -21.03
CA ASN A 284 10.60 -0.02 -21.90
C ASN A 284 10.72 1.35 -21.21
N PHE A 285 9.97 1.57 -20.12
CA PHE A 285 9.93 2.82 -19.36
C PHE A 285 10.74 2.77 -18.06
N LEU A 286 11.41 1.66 -17.75
CA LEU A 286 12.31 1.57 -16.60
C LEU A 286 13.40 2.66 -16.56
N PRO A 287 13.97 3.12 -17.70
CA PRO A 287 14.89 4.26 -17.68
C PRO A 287 14.27 5.55 -17.14
N THR A 288 13.01 5.84 -17.50
CA THR A 288 12.29 7.03 -16.99
C THR A 288 11.88 6.85 -15.53
N VAL A 289 11.49 5.64 -15.12
CA VAL A 289 11.28 5.29 -13.70
C VAL A 289 12.57 5.55 -12.89
N SER A 290 13.72 5.15 -13.43
CA SER A 290 15.04 5.44 -12.85
C SER A 290 15.31 6.93 -12.71
N THR A 291 14.90 7.76 -13.67
CA THR A 291 14.99 9.23 -13.55
C THR A 291 14.13 9.77 -12.42
N ILE A 292 12.89 9.29 -12.26
CA ILE A 292 12.01 9.73 -11.15
C ILE A 292 12.60 9.33 -9.79
N ILE A 293 13.14 8.11 -9.67
CA ILE A 293 13.84 7.66 -8.45
C ILE A 293 15.00 8.60 -8.12
N GLN A 294 15.76 9.04 -9.12
CA GLN A 294 16.83 10.01 -8.91
C GLN A 294 16.30 11.33 -8.36
N LEU A 295 15.19 11.86 -8.90
CA LEU A 295 14.56 13.09 -8.40
C LEU A 295 14.08 12.93 -6.95
N GLU A 296 13.42 11.81 -6.62
CA GLU A 296 13.00 11.52 -5.25
C GLU A 296 14.20 11.43 -4.30
N LYS A 297 15.28 10.75 -4.72
CA LYS A 297 16.51 10.64 -3.94
C LYS A 297 17.19 11.99 -3.75
N ASP A 298 17.27 12.84 -4.77
CA ASP A 298 17.88 14.16 -4.66
C ASP A 298 17.16 15.00 -3.59
N VAL A 299 15.83 14.89 -3.52
CA VAL A 299 15.01 15.55 -2.49
C VAL A 299 15.20 14.92 -1.11
N LEU A 300 15.29 13.59 -1.01
CA LEU A 300 15.34 12.87 0.27
C LEU A 300 16.75 12.66 0.83
N SER A 301 17.79 12.96 0.05
CA SER A 301 19.19 12.87 0.46
C SER A 301 19.80 14.24 0.77
N ASP A 302 19.06 15.33 0.56
CA ASP A 302 19.45 16.66 0.99
C ASP A 302 19.70 16.66 2.51
N GLU A 303 20.76 17.33 2.95
CA GLU A 303 21.15 17.39 4.36
C GLU A 303 20.10 18.04 5.28
N ASN A 304 19.13 18.74 4.69
CA ASN A 304 17.96 19.35 5.34
C ASN A 304 16.68 18.50 5.17
N ALA A 305 16.76 17.38 4.47
CA ALA A 305 15.65 16.47 4.22
C ALA A 305 16.03 15.06 4.67
N ASP A 306 15.92 14.79 5.96
CA ASP A 306 16.18 13.47 6.52
C ASP A 306 14.91 12.92 7.20
N PHE A 307 14.64 11.63 7.02
CA PHE A 307 13.56 10.94 7.74
C PHE A 307 13.88 10.74 9.23
N TYR A 308 15.14 10.90 9.64
CA TYR A 308 15.65 10.61 10.98
C TYR A 308 16.43 11.76 11.62
N LYS A 309 16.88 12.77 10.86
CA LYS A 309 17.54 13.96 11.42
C LYS A 309 16.58 15.16 11.38
N THR A 310 16.41 15.81 12.52
CA THR A 310 15.78 17.13 12.64
C THR A 310 16.88 18.18 12.66
N LYS A 311 16.93 19.07 11.66
CA LYS A 311 17.79 20.26 11.73
C LYS A 311 16.92 21.53 11.67
N ALA A 312 17.44 22.63 12.18
CA ALA A 312 16.68 23.87 12.40
C ALA A 312 16.41 24.69 11.11
N THR A 313 16.61 24.12 9.92
CA THR A 313 16.56 24.85 8.65
C THR A 313 15.16 24.77 8.02
N ASN A 314 14.74 25.87 7.38
CA ASN A 314 13.40 26.01 6.78
C ASN A 314 13.24 25.28 5.42
N GLN A 315 14.23 24.52 4.96
CA GLN A 315 14.16 23.77 3.70
C GLN A 315 13.72 22.34 3.98
N LYS A 316 12.60 21.94 3.38
CA LYS A 316 11.91 20.68 3.68
C LYS A 316 11.82 19.82 2.42
N GLY A 317 12.21 18.55 2.51
CA GLY A 317 12.20 17.59 1.40
C GLY A 317 10.84 16.92 1.21
N TYR A 318 9.87 17.65 0.68
CA TYR A 318 8.55 17.09 0.40
C TYR A 318 8.45 16.52 -1.01
N ILE A 319 7.99 15.28 -1.10
CA ILE A 319 7.54 14.67 -2.35
C ILE A 319 6.01 14.75 -2.35
N THR A 320 5.47 15.53 -3.27
CA THR A 320 4.03 15.78 -3.34
C THR A 320 3.44 15.29 -4.65
N PHE A 321 2.54 14.32 -4.55
CA PHE A 321 1.69 13.87 -5.65
C PHE A 321 0.43 14.74 -5.75
N ILE A 322 0.04 15.07 -6.98
CA ILE A 322 -1.27 15.66 -7.30
C ILE A 322 -1.96 14.77 -8.34
N ALA A 323 -3.21 14.40 -8.08
CA ALA A 323 -3.91 13.43 -8.92
C ALA A 323 -5.41 13.72 -9.01
N PRO A 324 -6.07 13.43 -10.14
CA PRO A 324 -7.53 13.44 -10.24
C PRO A 324 -8.18 12.44 -9.27
N PRO A 325 -9.48 12.61 -8.94
CA PRO A 325 -10.18 11.73 -8.01
C PRO A 325 -10.08 10.24 -8.32
N LYS A 326 -10.18 9.86 -9.60
CA LYS A 326 -10.06 8.46 -10.07
C LYS A 326 -8.66 7.88 -9.88
N THR A 327 -7.62 8.73 -9.84
CA THR A 327 -6.21 8.30 -9.79
C THR A 327 -5.67 8.31 -8.35
N LEU A 328 -6.14 9.23 -7.51
CA LEU A 328 -5.62 9.42 -6.16
C LEU A 328 -5.68 8.16 -5.26
N PRO A 329 -6.73 7.32 -5.29
CA PRO A 329 -6.76 6.05 -4.58
C PRO A 329 -5.49 5.19 -4.78
N THR A 330 -5.02 5.04 -6.02
CA THR A 330 -3.83 4.24 -6.35
C THR A 330 -2.55 4.87 -5.78
N VAL A 331 -2.44 6.20 -5.88
CA VAL A 331 -1.32 6.97 -5.30
C VAL A 331 -1.29 6.84 -3.78
N LYS A 332 -2.46 6.91 -3.12
CA LYS A 332 -2.57 6.80 -1.67
C LYS A 332 -2.21 5.42 -1.15
N ILE A 333 -2.54 4.36 -1.90
CA ILE A 333 -2.15 2.98 -1.53
C ILE A 333 -0.63 2.87 -1.40
N ASP A 334 0.11 3.33 -2.40
CA ASP A 334 1.57 3.27 -2.39
C ASP A 334 2.17 4.17 -1.30
N ALA A 335 1.80 5.46 -1.29
CA ALA A 335 2.34 6.43 -0.35
C ALA A 335 2.07 6.05 1.12
N THR A 336 0.87 5.57 1.45
CA THR A 336 0.50 5.21 2.82
C THR A 336 1.26 4.01 3.34
N GLU A 337 1.60 3.06 2.45
CA GLU A 337 2.33 1.85 2.83
C GLU A 337 3.84 2.09 3.02
N THR A 338 4.38 3.22 2.56
CA THR A 338 5.79 3.55 2.84
C THR A 338 6.05 3.76 4.34
N ALA A 339 5.08 4.27 5.10
CA ALA A 339 5.25 4.56 6.52
C ALA A 339 5.55 3.31 7.35
N PRO A 340 4.74 2.23 7.29
CA PRO A 340 5.06 1.01 8.04
C PRO A 340 6.21 0.20 7.45
N THR A 341 6.37 0.24 6.12
CA THR A 341 7.37 -0.53 5.38
C THR A 341 8.78 0.04 5.61
N PHE A 342 8.92 1.36 5.61
CA PHE A 342 10.21 2.05 5.53
C PHE A 342 10.40 3.08 6.64
N SER A 343 9.53 3.06 7.66
CA SER A 343 9.50 4.01 8.78
C SER A 343 9.47 5.47 8.31
N THR A 344 8.86 5.74 7.16
CA THR A 344 8.63 7.11 6.65
C THR A 344 7.51 7.79 7.44
N ASN A 345 7.38 9.10 7.27
CA ASN A 345 6.32 9.84 7.93
C ASN A 345 4.94 9.48 7.38
N PRO A 346 3.96 9.14 8.23
CA PRO A 346 2.58 9.02 7.79
C PRO A 346 2.04 10.40 7.37
N PRO A 347 1.00 10.45 6.52
CA PRO A 347 0.35 11.71 6.18
C PRO A 347 -0.13 12.48 7.43
N ARG A 348 0.16 13.78 7.46
CA ARG A 348 -0.20 14.67 8.58
C ARG A 348 -1.70 14.70 8.85
N SER A 349 -2.02 14.73 10.15
CA SER A 349 -3.35 14.93 10.72
C SER A 349 -3.36 16.24 11.50
N VAL A 350 -4.48 16.98 11.50
CA VAL A 350 -4.65 18.23 12.30
C VAL A 350 -4.38 18.03 13.80
N LYS A 351 -4.41 16.78 14.27
CA LYS A 351 -4.09 16.41 15.66
C LYS A 351 -2.59 16.22 15.94
N ASP A 352 -1.74 16.11 14.91
CA ASP A 352 -0.31 15.94 15.09
C ASP A 352 0.31 17.23 15.69
N LYS A 353 1.10 17.12 16.76
CA LYS A 353 1.73 18.30 17.38
C LYS A 353 2.94 18.75 16.55
N ALA A 354 3.11 20.06 16.36
CA ALA A 354 4.20 20.64 15.56
C ALA A 354 5.62 20.19 15.95
N LYS A 355 5.86 19.84 17.23
CA LYS A 355 7.14 19.33 17.75
C LYS A 355 7.45 17.86 17.41
N GLN A 356 6.52 17.12 16.79
CA GLN A 356 6.65 15.68 16.50
C GLN A 356 6.84 15.36 15.01
N LEU A 357 6.90 16.39 14.16
CA LEU A 357 6.81 16.19 12.71
C LEU A 357 8.19 16.32 12.06
N LYS A 358 8.68 15.21 11.50
CA LYS A 358 9.95 15.15 10.76
C LYS A 358 9.84 15.85 9.38
N GLU A 359 10.99 16.09 8.75
CA GLU A 359 11.10 17.08 7.67
C GLU A 359 10.81 16.50 6.27
N ALA A 360 11.10 15.22 6.03
CA ALA A 360 10.76 14.51 4.78
C ALA A 360 9.37 13.83 4.85
N GLU A 361 8.52 13.99 3.83
CA GLU A 361 7.15 13.43 3.80
C GLU A 361 6.65 13.17 2.37
N PHE A 362 5.95 12.04 2.17
CA PHE A 362 5.13 11.80 0.98
C PHE A 362 3.73 12.36 1.17
N ARG A 363 3.30 13.18 0.21
CA ARG A 363 1.99 13.85 0.24
C ARG A 363 1.23 13.54 -1.02
N ALA A 364 -0.09 13.47 -0.93
CA ALA A 364 -0.92 13.26 -2.11
C ALA A 364 -2.23 14.05 -1.99
N TYR A 365 -2.50 14.91 -2.97
CA TYR A 365 -3.66 15.80 -3.02
C TYR A 365 -4.53 15.54 -4.25
N MET A 366 -5.83 15.74 -4.08
CA MET A 366 -6.86 15.59 -5.09
C MET A 366 -7.05 16.89 -5.86
N LEU A 367 -7.03 16.81 -7.18
CA LEU A 367 -7.44 17.88 -8.09
C LEU A 367 -8.98 17.99 -8.16
N GLY A 368 -9.49 19.16 -8.54
CA GLY A 368 -10.92 19.39 -8.80
C GLY A 368 -11.82 19.44 -7.56
N SER A 369 -11.29 19.19 -6.36
CA SER A 369 -12.07 19.17 -5.12
C SER A 369 -11.95 20.47 -4.35
N SER A 370 -13.03 21.26 -4.28
CA SER A 370 -13.06 22.56 -3.58
C SER A 370 -13.04 22.47 -2.05
N THR A 371 -13.43 21.33 -1.47
CA THR A 371 -13.45 21.12 -0.02
C THR A 371 -12.87 19.76 0.35
N ASN A 372 -12.35 19.63 1.58
CA ASN A 372 -11.80 18.37 2.06
C ASN A 372 -12.88 17.27 2.14
N LYS A 373 -14.09 17.63 2.58
CA LYS A 373 -15.24 16.73 2.62
C LYS A 373 -15.56 16.16 1.24
N LYS A 374 -15.59 17.01 0.21
CA LYS A 374 -15.83 16.57 -1.18
C LYS A 374 -14.72 15.65 -1.67
N ALA A 375 -13.45 15.97 -1.38
CA ALA A 375 -12.33 15.10 -1.75
C ALA A 375 -12.44 13.69 -1.15
N TRP A 376 -12.92 13.57 0.09
CA TRP A 376 -13.18 12.25 0.68
C TRP A 376 -14.36 11.52 0.04
N GLN A 377 -15.42 12.23 -0.31
CA GLN A 377 -16.55 11.64 -1.02
C GLN A 377 -16.12 11.10 -2.39
N ASP A 378 -15.30 11.87 -3.11
CA ASP A 378 -14.81 11.50 -4.43
C ASP A 378 -13.76 10.37 -4.36
N LEU A 379 -12.96 10.33 -3.28
CA LEU A 379 -12.01 9.24 -3.00
C LEU A 379 -12.74 7.90 -2.82
N LEU A 380 -13.86 7.90 -2.11
CA LEU A 380 -14.64 6.68 -1.80
C LEU A 380 -15.73 6.39 -2.83
N GLY A 381 -16.04 7.35 -3.71
CA GLY A 381 -17.21 7.29 -4.60
C GLY A 381 -18.56 7.33 -3.86
N ARG A 382 -18.60 7.72 -2.59
CA ARG A 382 -19.83 7.78 -1.77
C ARG A 382 -19.73 8.80 -0.64
N SER A 383 -20.88 9.16 -0.06
CA SER A 383 -20.89 9.98 1.14
C SER A 383 -20.31 9.25 2.36
N LEU A 384 -19.60 10.02 3.19
CA LEU A 384 -19.14 9.58 4.51
C LEU A 384 -20.34 9.50 5.46
N ASN A 385 -20.40 8.46 6.28
CA ASN A 385 -21.31 8.44 7.42
C ASN A 385 -20.81 9.36 8.56
N SER A 386 -21.63 9.56 9.59
CA SER A 386 -21.31 10.49 10.69
C SER A 386 -20.04 10.14 11.47
N VAL A 387 -19.66 8.86 11.53
CA VAL A 387 -18.42 8.42 12.19
C VAL A 387 -17.22 8.64 11.28
N GLU A 388 -17.34 8.29 10.00
CA GLU A 388 -16.29 8.48 9.00
C GLU A 388 -15.98 9.98 8.78
N ALA A 389 -17.00 10.85 8.85
CA ALA A 389 -16.88 12.29 8.69
C ALA A 389 -15.95 12.93 9.74
N ILE A 390 -15.98 12.45 10.99
CA ILE A 390 -15.12 12.96 12.06
C ILE A 390 -13.64 12.70 11.74
N ASP A 391 -13.32 11.52 11.23
CA ASP A 391 -11.96 11.14 10.87
C ASP A 391 -11.46 11.82 9.59
N ALA A 392 -12.37 12.08 8.64
CA ALA A 392 -12.06 12.63 7.33
C ALA A 392 -11.54 14.07 7.39
N GLU A 393 -12.10 14.91 8.26
CA GLU A 393 -11.67 16.30 8.41
C GLU A 393 -10.26 16.43 8.99
N GLU A 394 -9.73 15.37 9.59
CA GLU A 394 -8.41 15.40 10.19
C GLU A 394 -7.26 15.32 9.18
N ILE A 395 -7.47 14.76 7.99
CA ILE A 395 -6.42 14.56 6.97
C ILE A 395 -6.85 15.28 5.70
N LEU A 396 -6.04 16.24 5.28
CA LEU A 396 -6.30 17.04 4.10
C LEU A 396 -6.01 16.24 2.82
N LEU A 397 -7.04 16.09 2.00
CA LEU A 397 -7.00 15.44 0.69
C LEU A 397 -7.16 16.43 -0.46
N SER A 398 -7.91 17.52 -0.28
CA SER A 398 -8.12 18.50 -1.34
C SER A 398 -6.86 19.36 -1.58
N SER A 399 -6.55 19.67 -2.85
CA SER A 399 -5.52 20.65 -3.22
C SER A 399 -5.88 22.09 -2.83
N GLN A 400 -7.18 22.38 -2.68
CA GLN A 400 -7.74 23.73 -2.51
C GLN A 400 -8.19 24.04 -1.08
N ALA A 401 -8.45 23.02 -0.26
CA ALA A 401 -9.05 23.17 1.07
C ALA A 401 -8.07 23.73 2.11
N ASP A 402 -8.49 24.80 2.79
CA ASP A 402 -7.76 25.40 3.91
C ASP A 402 -7.99 24.61 5.21
N GLY A 403 -6.97 24.54 6.08
CA GLY A 403 -7.02 23.87 7.39
C GLY A 403 -5.82 24.29 8.25
N ASP A 404 -5.63 23.70 9.42
CA ASP A 404 -4.57 24.09 10.38
C ASP A 404 -3.13 24.02 9.80
N TYR A 405 -2.93 23.29 8.70
CA TYR A 405 -1.67 23.23 7.95
C TYR A 405 -1.68 23.94 6.58
N GLY A 406 -2.72 24.71 6.28
CA GLY A 406 -2.95 25.38 5.00
C GLY A 406 -3.30 24.45 3.83
N ALA A 407 -3.94 25.01 2.80
CA ALA A 407 -4.16 24.33 1.52
C ALA A 407 -2.82 24.05 0.82
N PHE A 408 -2.79 23.08 -0.10
CA PHE A 408 -1.59 22.84 -0.91
C PHE A 408 -1.18 24.09 -1.72
N LYS A 409 -2.13 24.95 -2.09
CA LYS A 409 -1.85 26.24 -2.74
C LYS A 409 -0.89 27.12 -1.92
N ASP A 410 -0.95 27.06 -0.59
CA ASP A 410 -0.19 27.90 0.36
C ASP A 410 1.07 27.21 0.91
N ARG A 411 1.30 25.95 0.55
CA ARG A 411 2.46 25.18 1.04
C ARG A 411 3.74 25.50 0.25
N PRO A 412 4.92 25.33 0.87
CA PRO A 412 6.19 25.44 0.17
C PRO A 412 6.23 24.43 -0.99
N LYS A 413 6.38 24.96 -2.21
CA LYS A 413 6.51 24.21 -3.48
C LYS A 413 7.77 24.66 -4.21
N GLY A 414 8.78 25.07 -3.46
CA GLY A 414 9.99 25.68 -3.99
C GLY A 414 11.20 24.76 -3.91
N LEU A 415 12.38 25.34 -4.03
CA LEU A 415 13.66 24.66 -3.94
C LEU A 415 13.71 23.60 -2.81
N GLY A 416 14.21 22.41 -3.14
CA GLY A 416 14.28 21.26 -2.22
C GLY A 416 13.03 20.38 -2.20
N ASN A 417 11.99 20.68 -2.99
CA ASN A 417 10.78 19.85 -3.10
C ASN A 417 10.65 19.20 -4.47
N LEU A 418 9.83 18.14 -4.54
CA LEU A 418 9.40 17.50 -5.77
C LEU A 418 7.87 17.49 -5.85
N VAL A 419 7.31 17.95 -6.96
CA VAL A 419 5.87 17.87 -7.26
C VAL A 419 5.65 16.95 -8.46
N ILE A 420 4.82 15.92 -8.27
CA ILE A 420 4.56 14.87 -9.25
C ILE A 420 3.08 14.88 -9.64
N GLY A 421 2.79 15.20 -10.89
CA GLY A 421 1.45 15.00 -11.46
C GLY A 421 1.23 13.53 -11.77
N VAL A 422 0.09 12.96 -11.38
CA VAL A 422 -0.23 11.54 -11.65
C VAL A 422 -1.62 11.43 -12.27
N ALA A 423 -1.72 10.68 -13.36
CA ALA A 423 -2.98 10.40 -14.04
C ALA A 423 -3.04 8.96 -14.55
N LYS A 424 -4.21 8.33 -14.48
CA LYS A 424 -4.52 7.06 -15.17
C LYS A 424 -5.76 7.18 -16.04
N SER A 425 -5.88 6.32 -17.05
CA SER A 425 -6.97 6.30 -18.03
C SER A 425 -7.02 7.60 -18.86
N ARG A 426 -8.06 8.41 -18.71
CA ARG A 426 -8.18 9.73 -19.36
C ARG A 426 -8.00 10.85 -18.34
N LEU A 427 -7.25 11.89 -18.73
CA LEU A 427 -7.14 13.13 -17.99
C LEU A 427 -8.10 14.16 -18.60
N THR A 428 -9.05 14.69 -17.81
CA THR A 428 -9.99 15.70 -18.34
C THR A 428 -9.29 17.05 -18.52
N PRO A 429 -9.75 17.91 -19.45
CA PRO A 429 -9.15 19.23 -19.68
C PRO A 429 -9.09 20.10 -18.42
N GLU A 430 -10.09 20.01 -17.53
CA GLU A 430 -10.14 20.77 -16.28
C GLU A 430 -9.03 20.32 -15.32
N HIS A 431 -8.90 19.01 -15.10
CA HIS A 431 -7.84 18.46 -14.25
C HIS A 431 -6.45 18.69 -14.85
N ALA A 432 -6.32 18.60 -16.17
CA ALA A 432 -5.07 18.88 -16.87
C ALA A 432 -4.65 20.35 -16.67
N SER A 433 -5.58 21.29 -16.83
CA SER A 433 -5.35 22.73 -16.64
C SER A 433 -4.94 23.08 -15.20
N GLU A 434 -5.60 22.48 -14.19
CA GLU A 434 -5.21 22.65 -12.78
C GLU A 434 -3.81 22.07 -12.52
N MET A 435 -3.52 20.87 -13.04
CA MET A 435 -2.22 20.22 -12.89
C MET A 435 -1.09 21.03 -13.54
N ILE A 436 -1.30 21.55 -14.75
CA ILE A 436 -0.38 22.44 -15.47
C ILE A 436 -0.08 23.68 -14.63
N THR A 437 -1.12 24.31 -14.07
CA THR A 437 -0.98 25.50 -13.23
C THR A 437 -0.12 25.20 -12.00
N ILE A 438 -0.39 24.09 -11.31
CA ILE A 438 0.36 23.68 -10.13
C ILE A 438 1.83 23.38 -10.47
N LEU A 439 2.09 22.61 -11.51
CA LEU A 439 3.46 22.23 -11.90
C LEU A 439 4.26 23.44 -12.41
N SER A 440 3.60 24.36 -13.11
CA SER A 440 4.20 25.62 -13.54
C SER A 440 4.60 26.49 -12.35
N ASP A 441 3.71 26.68 -11.36
CA ASP A 441 3.99 27.41 -10.11
C ASP A 441 5.15 26.77 -9.33
N ALA A 442 5.14 25.44 -9.17
CA ALA A 442 6.20 24.70 -8.48
C ALA A 442 7.56 24.89 -9.17
N LYS A 443 7.60 24.73 -10.50
CA LYS A 443 8.82 24.95 -11.30
C LYS A 443 9.32 26.39 -11.20
N ALA A 444 8.41 27.38 -11.25
CA ALA A 444 8.76 28.80 -11.10
C ALA A 444 9.36 29.12 -9.73
N LYS A 445 8.95 28.38 -8.68
CA LYS A 445 9.51 28.48 -7.32
C LYS A 445 10.77 27.64 -7.10
N GLY A 446 11.25 26.92 -8.12
CA GLY A 446 12.48 26.15 -8.08
C GLY A 446 12.34 24.70 -7.59
N ALA A 447 11.12 24.17 -7.47
CA ALA A 447 10.94 22.74 -7.20
C ALA A 447 11.27 21.89 -8.43
N GLN A 448 11.69 20.65 -8.18
CA GLN A 448 11.70 19.62 -9.19
C GLN A 448 10.26 19.21 -9.52
N THR A 449 10.03 18.78 -10.76
CA THR A 449 8.71 18.42 -11.27
C THR A 449 8.77 17.14 -12.09
N ALA A 450 7.80 16.25 -11.91
CA ALA A 450 7.65 15.02 -12.69
C ALA A 450 6.18 14.81 -13.08
N PHE A 451 5.95 13.97 -14.10
CA PHE A 451 4.61 13.54 -14.48
C PHE A 451 4.60 12.05 -14.76
N ILE A 452 3.61 11.35 -14.19
CA ILE A 452 3.36 9.93 -14.37
C ILE A 452 1.96 9.77 -14.97
N GLY A 453 1.89 9.51 -16.27
CA GLY A 453 0.66 9.26 -16.99
C GLY A 453 0.60 7.83 -17.50
N VAL A 454 -0.36 7.05 -17.04
CA VAL A 454 -0.75 5.77 -17.66
C VAL A 454 -2.05 6.01 -18.44
N LEU A 455 -1.91 6.40 -19.70
CA LEU A 455 -2.97 7.06 -20.46
C LEU A 455 -3.42 6.23 -21.65
N GLU A 456 -4.71 6.33 -21.98
CA GLU A 456 -5.24 5.75 -23.21
C GLU A 456 -4.58 6.44 -24.40
N GLU A 457 -4.16 5.68 -25.42
CA GLU A 457 -3.41 6.21 -26.57
C GLU A 457 -4.10 7.42 -27.24
N ASP A 458 -5.41 7.37 -27.37
CA ASP A 458 -6.23 8.42 -27.99
C ASP A 458 -6.53 9.61 -27.05
N SER A 459 -6.11 9.54 -25.79
CA SER A 459 -6.26 10.61 -24.80
C SER A 459 -5.01 11.47 -24.60
N ILE A 460 -3.93 11.17 -25.34
CA ILE A 460 -2.69 11.95 -25.31
C ILE A 460 -2.86 13.17 -26.22
N ASP A 461 -3.20 14.30 -25.63
CA ASP A 461 -3.52 15.56 -26.31
C ASP A 461 -2.48 16.66 -26.07
N ASP A 462 -2.82 17.89 -26.47
CA ASP A 462 -1.98 19.08 -26.26
C ASP A 462 -1.74 19.37 -24.77
N HIS A 463 -2.68 19.03 -23.88
CA HIS A 463 -2.48 19.20 -22.44
C HIS A 463 -1.40 18.25 -21.91
N VAL A 464 -1.41 16.98 -22.35
CA VAL A 464 -0.35 16.01 -21.98
C VAL A 464 1.01 16.47 -22.52
N THR A 465 1.04 17.04 -23.72
CA THR A 465 2.25 17.64 -24.30
C THR A 465 2.77 18.82 -23.46
N ALA A 466 1.87 19.68 -22.98
CA ALA A 466 2.24 20.78 -22.08
C ALA A 466 2.80 20.27 -20.73
N LEU A 467 2.17 19.25 -20.14
CA LEU A 467 2.67 18.59 -18.92
C LEU A 467 4.07 18.03 -19.12
N LYS A 468 4.33 17.36 -20.26
CA LYS A 468 5.65 16.86 -20.62
C LYS A 468 6.71 17.97 -20.59
N ALA A 469 6.43 19.12 -21.21
CA ALA A 469 7.35 20.26 -21.24
C ALA A 469 7.63 20.90 -19.87
N LEU A 470 6.69 20.76 -18.92
CA LEU A 470 6.83 21.28 -17.56
C LEU A 470 7.68 20.39 -16.65
N THR A 471 7.99 19.17 -17.06
CA THR A 471 8.55 18.15 -16.16
C THR A 471 9.98 17.75 -16.51
N HIS A 472 10.75 17.42 -15.47
CA HIS A 472 12.11 16.90 -15.60
C HIS A 472 12.11 15.42 -16.00
N ALA A 473 11.06 14.69 -15.61
CA ALA A 473 10.87 13.28 -15.90
C ALA A 473 9.41 12.98 -16.32
N PRO A 474 9.09 13.02 -17.62
CA PRO A 474 7.77 12.66 -18.14
C PRO A 474 7.65 11.16 -18.39
N LEU A 475 7.14 10.41 -17.41
CA LEU A 475 6.75 9.02 -17.58
C LEU A 475 5.35 8.95 -18.18
N ILE A 476 5.25 8.78 -19.50
CA ILE A 476 3.96 8.68 -20.21
C ILE A 476 3.91 7.31 -20.86
N ILE A 477 3.14 6.41 -20.28
CA ILE A 477 2.93 5.05 -20.77
C ILE A 477 1.57 5.00 -21.48
N PRO A 478 1.55 4.97 -22.82
CA PRO A 478 0.33 4.69 -23.55
C PRO A 478 -0.09 3.24 -23.34
N TYR A 479 -1.39 3.00 -23.25
CA TYR A 479 -1.95 1.65 -23.31
C TYR A 479 -3.23 1.64 -24.15
N LYS A 480 -3.51 0.49 -24.74
CA LYS A 480 -4.73 0.23 -25.50
C LYS A 480 -5.82 -0.30 -24.56
N VAL A 481 -7.03 0.23 -24.67
CA VAL A 481 -8.20 -0.20 -23.89
C VAL A 481 -9.00 -1.22 -24.68
N GLU A 482 -9.14 -2.42 -24.15
CA GLU A 482 -10.11 -3.40 -24.64
C GLU A 482 -10.88 -3.99 -23.45
N ASN A 483 -12.20 -3.83 -23.45
CA ASN A 483 -13.10 -4.41 -22.46
C ASN A 483 -12.72 -4.12 -20.99
N ASP A 484 -12.35 -2.87 -20.66
CA ASP A 484 -11.95 -2.45 -19.30
C ASP A 484 -12.70 -1.20 -18.78
N PRO A 485 -14.05 -1.20 -18.72
CA PRO A 485 -14.84 -0.06 -18.26
C PRO A 485 -14.47 0.42 -16.84
N LEU A 486 -14.02 -0.49 -15.96
CA LEU A 486 -13.59 -0.17 -14.60
C LEU A 486 -12.13 0.29 -14.51
N ASN A 487 -11.39 0.33 -15.63
CA ASN A 487 -10.02 0.85 -15.71
C ASN A 487 -9.03 0.06 -14.84
N ILE A 488 -9.24 -1.23 -14.72
CA ILE A 488 -8.43 -2.15 -13.92
C ILE A 488 -7.02 -2.25 -14.49
N LEU A 489 -6.86 -2.29 -15.81
CA LEU A 489 -5.56 -2.41 -16.48
C LEU A 489 -4.67 -1.19 -16.21
N SER A 490 -5.21 0.03 -16.37
CA SER A 490 -4.47 1.24 -16.02
C SER A 490 -4.19 1.36 -14.53
N THR A 491 -5.06 0.82 -13.67
CA THR A 491 -4.84 0.78 -12.21
C THR A 491 -3.69 -0.16 -11.85
N ILE A 492 -3.62 -1.35 -12.47
CA ILE A 492 -2.52 -2.31 -12.27
C ILE A 492 -1.20 -1.69 -12.71
N LEU A 493 -1.15 -1.14 -13.92
CA LEU A 493 0.06 -0.57 -14.49
C LEU A 493 0.54 0.65 -13.68
N LEU A 494 -0.36 1.57 -13.31
CA LEU A 494 0.01 2.71 -12.46
C LEU A 494 0.53 2.24 -11.09
N LYS A 495 -0.15 1.26 -10.47
CA LYS A 495 0.29 0.68 -9.20
C LYS A 495 1.70 0.10 -9.32
N GLN A 496 2.02 -0.62 -10.40
CA GLN A 496 3.36 -1.17 -10.62
C GLN A 496 4.40 -0.07 -10.82
N CYS A 497 4.08 0.99 -11.58
CA CYS A 497 4.97 2.15 -11.72
C CYS A 497 5.31 2.77 -10.36
N LEU A 498 4.28 3.05 -9.54
CA LEU A 498 4.46 3.65 -8.22
C LEU A 498 5.25 2.72 -7.28
N ASN A 499 4.99 1.41 -7.29
CA ASN A 499 5.79 0.47 -6.49
C ASN A 499 7.25 0.46 -6.94
N LEU A 500 7.54 0.45 -8.25
CA LEU A 500 8.94 0.48 -8.72
C LEU A 500 9.66 1.75 -8.27
N ILE A 501 8.98 2.91 -8.38
CA ILE A 501 9.52 4.21 -7.95
C ILE A 501 9.74 4.19 -6.44
N SER A 502 8.71 3.97 -5.64
CA SER A 502 8.79 4.09 -4.18
C SER A 502 9.77 3.08 -3.57
N ASN A 503 9.77 1.82 -4.02
CA ASN A 503 10.74 0.85 -3.53
C ASN A 503 12.15 1.14 -4.04
N GLY A 504 12.31 1.57 -5.30
CA GLY A 504 13.62 1.91 -5.83
C GLY A 504 14.27 3.05 -5.07
N THR A 505 13.50 4.11 -4.79
CA THR A 505 13.92 5.22 -3.92
C THR A 505 14.33 4.71 -2.55
N MET A 506 13.51 3.88 -1.90
CA MET A 506 13.78 3.40 -0.54
C MET A 506 14.96 2.44 -0.45
N ILE A 507 15.18 1.61 -1.47
CA ILE A 507 16.38 0.76 -1.59
C ILE A 507 17.63 1.65 -1.67
N GLU A 508 17.61 2.70 -2.48
CA GLU A 508 18.76 3.61 -2.61
C GLU A 508 18.98 4.51 -1.41
N MET A 509 17.94 4.75 -0.61
CA MET A 509 18.04 5.40 0.69
C MET A 509 18.55 4.47 1.80
N GLY A 510 18.98 3.24 1.47
CA GLY A 510 19.57 2.30 2.45
C GLY A 510 18.56 1.65 3.39
N LYS A 511 17.28 1.58 3.00
CA LYS A 511 16.19 1.03 3.82
C LYS A 511 15.90 -0.45 3.57
N VAL A 512 16.61 -1.02 2.60
CA VAL A 512 16.56 -2.44 2.23
C VAL A 512 17.99 -2.96 2.21
N TYR A 513 18.21 -4.11 2.85
CA TYR A 513 19.47 -4.86 2.82
C TYR A 513 19.26 -6.17 2.10
N ASP A 514 20.05 -6.44 1.06
CA ASP A 514 19.78 -7.54 0.12
C ASP A 514 18.35 -7.37 -0.44
N ASN A 515 17.40 -8.21 -0.04
CA ASN A 515 15.96 -8.08 -0.32
C ASN A 515 15.11 -8.07 0.96
N LEU A 516 15.69 -7.60 2.06
CA LEU A 516 15.13 -7.57 3.40
C LEU A 516 14.84 -6.12 3.81
N MET A 517 13.62 -5.87 4.28
CA MET A 517 13.15 -4.55 4.69
C MET A 517 13.60 -4.22 6.11
N ILE A 518 14.76 -3.58 6.24
CA ILE A 518 15.41 -3.32 7.53
C ILE A 518 14.90 -2.05 8.24
N ASP A 519 14.09 -1.24 7.57
CA ASP A 519 13.45 -0.05 8.14
C ASP A 519 11.99 -0.29 8.57
N VAL A 520 11.59 -1.55 8.76
CA VAL A 520 10.22 -1.90 9.18
C VAL A 520 9.88 -1.38 10.59
N SER A 521 8.66 -0.92 10.77
CA SER A 521 8.13 -0.50 12.08
C SER A 521 7.37 -1.65 12.77
N PRO A 522 7.80 -2.17 13.93
CA PRO A 522 7.14 -3.28 14.63
C PRO A 522 5.91 -2.82 15.42
N SER A 523 4.86 -2.40 14.73
CA SER A 523 3.65 -1.80 15.31
C SER A 523 2.58 -2.82 15.73
N ASN A 524 2.69 -4.08 15.27
CA ASN A 524 1.71 -5.14 15.51
C ASN A 524 2.40 -6.50 15.71
N ASP A 525 1.63 -7.54 16.07
CA ASP A 525 2.19 -8.86 16.42
C ASP A 525 2.99 -9.45 15.22
N LYS A 526 2.44 -9.34 14.00
CA LYS A 526 3.09 -9.80 12.75
C LYS A 526 4.41 -9.08 12.47
N LEU A 527 4.48 -7.77 12.68
CA LEU A 527 5.65 -6.97 12.37
C LEU A 527 6.75 -7.13 13.43
N ILE A 528 6.39 -7.40 14.69
CA ILE A 528 7.36 -7.82 15.72
C ILE A 528 8.02 -9.14 15.32
N ASP A 529 7.22 -10.13 14.95
CA ASP A 529 7.67 -11.45 14.48
C ASP A 529 8.55 -11.33 13.22
N ARG A 530 8.20 -10.43 12.30
CA ARG A 530 9.07 -10.10 11.15
C ARG A 530 10.41 -9.51 11.57
N VAL A 531 10.45 -8.56 12.52
CA VAL A 531 11.72 -7.98 13.00
C VAL A 531 12.63 -9.06 13.57
N ILE A 532 12.10 -10.00 14.35
CA ILE A 532 12.86 -11.13 14.90
C ILE A 532 13.49 -11.95 13.76
N ARG A 533 12.68 -12.35 12.78
CA ARG A 533 13.17 -13.11 11.61
C ARG A 533 14.21 -12.34 10.81
N LEU A 534 14.04 -11.03 10.62
CA LEU A 534 14.99 -10.19 9.90
C LEU A 534 16.34 -10.18 10.60
N VAL A 535 16.36 -9.97 11.92
CA VAL A 535 17.60 -9.99 12.72
C VAL A 535 18.26 -11.36 12.63
N GLN A 536 17.53 -12.45 12.84
CA GLN A 536 18.08 -13.81 12.73
C GLN A 536 18.64 -14.10 11.34
N THR A 537 17.90 -13.73 10.29
CA THR A 537 18.29 -13.97 8.90
C THR A 537 19.56 -13.21 8.56
N ILE A 538 19.62 -11.92 8.90
CA ILE A 538 20.79 -11.07 8.58
C ILE A 538 22.00 -11.54 9.37
N HIS A 539 21.84 -11.86 10.65
CA HIS A 539 22.94 -12.43 11.45
C HIS A 539 23.45 -13.74 10.82
N SER A 540 22.55 -14.66 10.47
CA SER A 540 22.93 -15.96 9.88
C SER A 540 23.56 -15.86 8.48
N MET A 541 23.45 -14.71 7.79
CA MET A 541 24.15 -14.49 6.52
C MET A 541 25.66 -14.28 6.69
N HIS A 542 26.10 -13.87 7.88
CA HIS A 542 27.49 -13.49 8.15
C HIS A 542 28.16 -14.35 9.22
N HIS A 543 27.43 -15.27 9.84
CA HIS A 543 27.92 -16.13 10.91
C HIS A 543 27.51 -17.59 10.72
N ASP A 544 28.25 -18.51 11.34
CA ASP A 544 27.98 -19.94 11.31
C ASP A 544 26.75 -20.31 12.17
N GLU A 545 26.09 -21.44 11.85
CA GLU A 545 24.89 -21.93 12.56
C GLU A 545 25.05 -22.05 14.09
N SER A 546 26.29 -22.23 14.59
CA SER A 546 26.60 -22.32 16.02
C SER A 546 26.34 -21.02 16.81
N THR A 547 26.15 -19.89 16.12
CA THR A 547 25.92 -18.55 16.71
C THR A 547 24.46 -18.12 16.68
N LYS A 548 23.54 -19.03 16.32
CA LYS A 548 22.11 -18.73 16.17
C LYS A 548 21.54 -18.01 17.39
N LEU A 549 20.95 -16.84 17.13
CA LEU A 549 20.28 -16.03 18.14
C LEU A 549 18.97 -16.68 18.59
N ASP A 550 18.78 -16.76 19.91
CA ASP A 550 17.55 -17.27 20.51
C ASP A 550 16.36 -16.34 20.22
N GLU A 551 15.23 -16.95 19.83
CA GLU A 551 14.05 -16.19 19.41
C GLU A 551 13.38 -15.44 20.56
N LYS A 552 13.35 -16.03 21.76
CA LYS A 552 12.75 -15.43 22.95
C LYS A 552 13.58 -14.25 23.43
N ASP A 553 14.90 -14.37 23.40
CA ASP A 553 15.81 -13.26 23.71
C ASP A 553 15.63 -12.10 22.72
N LEU A 554 15.54 -12.39 21.42
CA LEU A 554 15.26 -11.38 20.39
C LEU A 554 13.89 -10.72 20.59
N TYR A 555 12.85 -11.48 20.95
CA TYR A 555 11.53 -10.91 21.26
C TYR A 555 11.62 -9.87 22.37
N HIS A 556 12.29 -10.20 23.48
CA HIS A 556 12.48 -9.27 24.59
C HIS A 556 13.31 -8.05 24.17
N MET A 557 14.39 -8.24 23.42
CA MET A 557 15.22 -7.15 22.93
C MET A 557 14.44 -6.22 21.97
N VAL A 558 13.55 -6.74 21.13
CA VAL A 558 12.67 -5.91 20.28
C VAL A 558 11.76 -5.04 21.15
N LEU A 559 11.12 -5.60 22.18
CA LEU A 559 10.24 -4.84 23.06
C LEU A 559 11.02 -3.79 23.87
N GLU A 560 12.18 -4.14 24.39
CA GLU A 560 13.05 -3.21 25.12
C GLU A 560 13.55 -2.08 24.22
N THR A 561 14.08 -2.40 23.04
CA THR A 561 14.53 -1.40 22.06
C THR A 561 13.40 -0.44 21.67
N LYS A 562 12.16 -0.93 21.50
CA LYS A 562 10.98 -0.08 21.25
C LYS A 562 10.74 0.92 22.39
N LYS A 563 10.84 0.47 23.65
CA LYS A 563 10.66 1.33 24.84
C LYS A 563 11.77 2.38 24.93
N LEU A 564 13.02 1.97 24.78
CA LEU A 564 14.19 2.84 24.82
C LEU A 564 14.13 3.91 23.71
N LYS A 565 13.82 3.49 22.49
CA LYS A 565 13.58 4.39 21.35
C LYS A 565 12.53 5.44 21.67
N LYS A 566 11.36 5.04 22.15
CA LYS A 566 10.28 5.99 22.49
C LYS A 566 10.73 6.98 23.56
N SER A 567 11.34 6.52 24.65
CA SER A 567 11.85 7.40 25.71
C SER A 567 12.89 8.38 25.16
N PHE A 568 13.85 7.88 24.39
CA PHE A 568 14.93 8.70 23.82
C PHE A 568 14.38 9.78 22.87
N GLU A 569 13.43 9.44 22.01
CA GLU A 569 12.78 10.40 21.09
C GLU A 569 11.98 11.45 21.85
N GLU A 570 11.30 11.08 22.95
CA GLU A 570 10.56 12.01 23.81
C GLU A 570 11.50 12.94 24.60
N ASP A 571 12.62 12.43 25.10
CA ASP A 571 13.60 13.17 25.91
C ASP A 571 14.46 14.12 25.06
N GLN A 572 14.95 13.63 23.91
CA GLN A 572 15.88 14.38 23.05
C GLN A 572 15.16 15.18 21.96
N GLY A 573 13.91 14.85 21.64
CA GLY A 573 13.18 15.46 20.53
C GLY A 573 13.78 15.13 19.15
N ILE A 574 14.61 14.08 19.05
CA ILE A 574 15.30 13.64 17.83
C ILE A 574 14.80 12.25 17.48
N SER A 575 14.54 12.00 16.18
CA SER A 575 14.17 10.66 15.70
C SER A 575 15.35 9.70 15.80
N THR A 576 15.05 8.46 16.14
CA THR A 576 16.07 7.40 16.20
C THR A 576 16.04 6.53 14.94
N PRO A 577 17.15 5.86 14.60
CA PRO A 577 17.20 4.80 13.59
C PRO A 577 16.19 3.65 13.80
N PRO A 578 15.92 2.84 12.77
CA PRO A 578 15.04 1.67 12.83
C PRO A 578 15.50 0.60 13.83
N ILE A 579 14.55 -0.20 14.31
CA ILE A 579 14.78 -1.22 15.36
C ILE A 579 15.66 -2.37 14.86
N VAL A 580 15.45 -2.87 13.63
CA VAL A 580 16.29 -3.94 13.06
C VAL A 580 17.75 -3.48 12.99
N LYS A 581 17.99 -2.28 12.44
CA LYS A 581 19.33 -1.69 12.36
C LYS A 581 19.96 -1.53 13.74
N THR A 582 19.20 -0.99 14.69
CA THR A 582 19.68 -0.75 16.07
C THR A 582 20.09 -2.06 16.75
N ILE A 583 19.24 -3.09 16.69
CA ILE A 583 19.49 -4.40 17.28
C ILE A 583 20.72 -5.07 16.65
N LEU A 584 20.81 -5.08 15.31
CA LEU A 584 21.96 -5.64 14.62
C LEU A 584 23.25 -4.90 14.99
N THR A 585 23.25 -3.56 15.06
CA THR A 585 24.43 -2.80 15.50
C THR A 585 24.82 -3.14 16.93
N MET A 586 23.86 -3.26 17.85
CA MET A 586 24.12 -3.67 19.24
C MET A 586 24.79 -5.05 19.32
N ILE A 587 24.28 -6.03 18.56
CA ILE A 587 24.82 -7.39 18.51
C ILE A 587 26.22 -7.39 17.87
N GLU A 588 26.33 -6.93 16.63
CA GLU A 588 27.52 -7.08 15.78
C GLU A 588 28.70 -6.25 16.29
N LYS A 589 28.44 -5.08 16.89
CA LYS A 589 29.51 -4.25 17.49
C LYS A 589 29.73 -4.53 18.97
N SER A 590 28.81 -5.22 19.63
CA SER A 590 28.80 -5.44 21.08
C SER A 590 28.76 -4.11 21.85
N VAL A 591 27.79 -3.26 21.54
CA VAL A 591 27.63 -1.91 22.10
C VAL A 591 26.23 -1.72 22.70
N ASP A 592 26.09 -0.75 23.60
CA ASP A 592 24.79 -0.38 24.16
C ASP A 592 23.89 0.36 23.16
N PHE A 593 22.63 0.55 23.54
CA PHE A 593 21.62 1.24 22.73
C PHE A 593 22.06 2.65 22.31
N VAL A 594 22.59 3.47 23.23
CA VAL A 594 22.95 4.86 22.92
C VAL A 594 24.07 4.91 21.90
N THR A 595 25.11 4.08 22.11
CA THR A 595 26.24 3.96 21.20
C THR A 595 25.80 3.47 19.81
N ALA A 596 24.89 2.47 19.75
CA ALA A 596 24.34 1.99 18.48
C ALA A 596 23.59 3.09 17.71
N ILE A 597 22.80 3.90 18.40
CA ILE A 597 22.06 5.02 17.80
C ILE A 597 23.02 6.07 17.23
N THR A 598 24.06 6.44 17.97
CA THR A 598 25.08 7.40 17.51
C THR A 598 25.78 6.91 16.25
N LEU A 599 26.27 5.66 16.26
CA LEU A 599 26.93 5.05 15.10
C LEU A 599 26.03 5.03 13.85
N LEU A 600 24.76 4.71 14.04
CA LEU A 600 23.77 4.68 12.95
C LEU A 600 23.45 6.08 12.44
N GLN A 601 23.31 7.09 13.29
CA GLN A 601 23.06 8.46 12.85
C GLN A 601 24.21 9.02 11.99
N GLU A 602 25.44 8.57 12.21
CA GLU A 602 26.62 8.93 11.43
C GLU A 602 26.72 8.13 10.11
N ASN A 603 26.25 6.88 10.08
CA ASN A 603 26.55 5.93 8.99
C ASN A 603 25.32 5.24 8.36
N ASP A 604 24.09 5.73 8.56
CA ASP A 604 22.85 5.03 8.18
C ASP A 604 22.77 4.61 6.70
N GLN A 605 23.40 5.38 5.80
CA GLN A 605 23.40 5.11 4.36
C GLN A 605 24.35 3.97 3.93
N ASP A 606 25.29 3.56 4.79
CA ASP A 606 26.21 2.45 4.51
C ASP A 606 26.18 1.40 5.63
N PHE A 607 24.96 0.95 5.95
CA PHE A 607 24.67 0.01 7.04
C PHE A 607 25.50 -1.28 6.99
N GLU A 608 25.78 -1.84 5.80
CA GLU A 608 26.61 -3.03 5.64
C GLU A 608 28.06 -2.79 6.07
N THR A 609 28.66 -1.69 5.61
CA THR A 609 30.00 -1.26 6.04
C THR A 609 30.01 -0.96 7.53
N LEU A 610 28.95 -0.33 8.06
CA LEU A 610 28.85 -0.08 9.49
C LEU A 610 28.93 -1.40 10.26
N LEU A 611 28.12 -2.41 9.95
CA LEU A 611 28.11 -3.68 10.68
C LEU A 611 29.46 -4.40 10.59
N TYR A 612 30.04 -4.52 9.39
CA TYR A 612 31.12 -5.47 9.13
C TYR A 612 32.49 -4.87 8.80
N SER A 613 32.65 -3.54 8.85
CA SER A 613 33.99 -2.93 8.89
C SER A 613 34.77 -3.43 10.11
N GLN A 614 36.05 -3.74 9.90
CA GLN A 614 36.95 -4.17 10.99
C GLN A 614 37.02 -3.09 12.08
N LYS A 615 36.94 -3.53 13.34
CA LYS A 615 37.00 -2.69 14.55
C LYS A 615 38.25 -1.82 14.59
#